data_AF-A0A3D8SU38-F1
#
_entry.id   AF-A0A3D8SU38-F1
#
_cell.length_a   1.000
_cell.length_b   1.000
_cell.length_c   1.000
_cell.angle_alpha   90.00
_cell.angle_beta   90.00
_cell.angle_gamma   90.00
#
_symmetry.space_group_name_H-M   'P 1'
#
loop_
_entity.id
_entity.type
_entity.pdbx_description
1 polymer ?
#
loop_
_entity_poly.entity_id
_entity_poly.type
_entity_poly.pdbx_seq_one_letter_code
_entity_poly.pdbx_strand_id
1 'polypeptide(L)'
;MRLRKKQHIVKILRFVEDRISDKTKAQRFRRWQHELFGLTPDEWASLALSISCHESLDIAVQRQGWLEKECARLKGLQEPYDPEIASAYHMTRYEKTNNETICEQLLSLKSHAEKPIASKAIFRALWHTQCADAQTFTWHLTPWLVERCVLSGGCCGRSCECCTRARCDLPAWANARGHCTPACPCCGERNGLQGPISVIAPDPNQLPFSLRPDRSDRFSWNMMDALVWGIGDC
;
A
#
# COMPACT_ATOMS: atom_id res chain seq x y z
N MET A 1 30.88 20.74 -7.47
CA MET A 1 30.03 21.79 -8.12
C MET A 1 28.75 21.26 -8.78
N ARG A 2 28.74 20.08 -9.44
CA ARG A 2 27.54 19.51 -10.11
C ARG A 2 26.39 19.08 -9.18
N LEU A 3 26.69 18.56 -7.97
CA LEU A 3 25.68 18.13 -6.99
C LEU A 3 24.83 19.28 -6.42
N ARG A 4 25.45 20.44 -6.12
CA ARG A 4 24.73 21.63 -5.62
C ARG A 4 23.75 22.21 -6.66
N LYS A 5 24.12 22.18 -7.95
CA LYS A 5 23.22 22.60 -9.05
C LYS A 5 22.00 21.68 -9.18
N LYS A 6 22.18 20.36 -9.05
CA LYS A 6 21.06 19.39 -9.07
C LYS A 6 20.07 19.61 -7.91
N GLN A 7 20.56 19.83 -6.69
CA GLN A 7 19.69 20.10 -5.53
C GLN A 7 18.87 21.39 -5.69
N HIS A 8 19.45 22.44 -6.28
CA HIS A 8 18.74 23.69 -6.53
C HIS A 8 17.60 23.52 -7.55
N ILE A 9 17.86 22.76 -8.64
CA ILE A 9 16.85 22.44 -9.64
C ILE A 9 15.69 21.65 -9.01
N VAL A 10 15.96 20.63 -8.19
CA VAL A 10 14.89 19.85 -7.52
C VAL A 10 13.99 20.74 -6.65
N LYS A 11 14.57 21.71 -5.93
CA LYS A 11 13.80 22.67 -5.11
C LYS A 11 12.90 23.57 -5.97
N ILE A 12 13.42 24.09 -7.07
CA ILE A 12 12.64 24.91 -8.02
C ILE A 12 11.50 24.09 -8.60
N LEU A 13 11.79 22.87 -9.04
CA LEU A 13 10.79 22.00 -9.64
C LEU A 13 9.66 21.66 -8.66
N ARG A 14 9.99 21.35 -7.39
CA ARG A 14 8.98 21.14 -6.35
C ARG A 14 8.14 22.40 -6.12
N PHE A 15 8.77 23.56 -6.04
CA PHE A 15 8.07 24.83 -5.88
C PHE A 15 7.12 25.15 -7.04
N VAL A 16 7.50 24.81 -8.28
CA VAL A 16 6.61 24.93 -9.44
C VAL A 16 5.44 23.95 -9.31
N GLU A 17 5.71 22.69 -8.99
CA GLU A 17 4.71 21.64 -8.82
C GLU A 17 3.64 22.01 -7.78
N ASP A 18 4.06 22.50 -6.61
CA ASP A 18 3.18 22.92 -5.50
C ASP A 18 2.25 24.09 -5.88
N ARG A 19 2.57 24.85 -6.93
CA ARG A 19 1.75 25.97 -7.44
C ARG A 19 0.80 25.56 -8.56
N ILE A 20 0.89 24.34 -9.06
CA ILE A 20 -0.03 23.85 -10.07
C ILE A 20 -1.30 23.32 -9.37
N SER A 21 -2.33 24.16 -9.33
CA SER A 21 -3.65 23.79 -8.77
C SER A 21 -4.43 22.82 -9.68
N ASP A 22 -4.15 22.85 -10.97
CA ASP A 22 -4.79 21.98 -11.96
C ASP A 22 -4.13 20.59 -11.97
N LYS A 23 -4.90 19.58 -11.57
CA LYS A 23 -4.48 18.18 -11.53
C LYS A 23 -3.81 17.72 -12.83
N THR A 24 -4.43 17.97 -13.99
CA THR A 24 -3.91 17.49 -15.28
C THR A 24 -2.58 18.14 -15.64
N LYS A 25 -2.41 19.43 -15.35
CA LYS A 25 -1.14 20.15 -15.53
C LYS A 25 -0.06 19.62 -14.59
N ALA A 26 -0.39 19.33 -13.32
CA ALA A 26 0.56 18.77 -12.35
C ALA A 26 1.04 17.39 -12.81
N GLN A 27 0.12 16.57 -13.33
CA GLN A 27 0.44 15.26 -13.91
C GLN A 27 1.37 15.38 -15.14
N ARG A 28 1.04 16.27 -16.10
CA ARG A 28 1.92 16.51 -17.26
C ARG A 28 3.31 16.98 -16.86
N PHE A 29 3.40 17.85 -15.85
CA PHE A 29 4.68 18.32 -15.33
C PHE A 29 5.51 17.19 -14.70
N ARG A 30 4.90 16.30 -13.92
CA ARG A 30 5.57 15.12 -13.35
C ARG A 30 6.10 14.16 -14.40
N ARG A 31 5.33 13.90 -15.47
CA ARG A 31 5.81 13.10 -16.62
C ARG A 31 7.06 13.72 -17.23
N TRP A 32 7.00 15.02 -17.54
CA TRP A 32 8.15 15.72 -18.10
C TRP A 32 9.38 15.66 -17.17
N GLN A 33 9.20 15.81 -15.86
CA GLN A 33 10.28 15.61 -14.89
C GLN A 33 10.85 14.18 -14.94
N HIS A 34 9.98 13.17 -15.06
CA HIS A 34 10.41 11.79 -15.16
C HIS A 34 11.18 11.51 -16.46
N GLU A 35 10.72 12.03 -17.60
CA GLU A 35 11.41 11.89 -18.88
C GLU A 35 12.80 12.55 -18.88
N LEU A 36 12.94 13.71 -18.22
CA LEU A 36 14.21 14.43 -18.18
C LEU A 36 15.21 13.91 -17.15
N PHE A 37 14.74 13.54 -15.96
CA PHE A 37 15.62 13.17 -14.86
C PHE A 37 15.72 11.66 -14.66
N GLY A 38 14.70 10.92 -15.08
CA GLY A 38 14.61 9.47 -14.98
C GLY A 38 14.81 8.93 -13.58
N LEU A 39 14.85 7.61 -13.51
CA LEU A 39 15.45 6.88 -12.40
C LEU A 39 16.61 6.03 -12.92
N THR A 40 17.66 5.90 -12.12
CA THR A 40 18.71 4.89 -12.37
C THR A 40 18.16 3.47 -12.13
N PRO A 41 18.86 2.41 -12.58
CA PRO A 41 18.47 1.03 -12.25
C PRO A 41 18.29 0.78 -10.75
N ASP A 42 19.22 1.27 -9.92
CA ASP A 42 19.14 1.12 -8.46
C ASP A 42 17.96 1.90 -7.85
N GLU A 43 17.65 3.07 -8.41
CA GLU A 43 16.49 3.86 -7.99
C GLU A 43 15.17 3.18 -8.42
N TRP A 44 15.13 2.52 -9.58
CA TRP A 44 14.00 1.69 -9.97
C TRP A 44 13.81 0.48 -9.04
N ALA A 45 14.91 -0.19 -8.66
CA ALA A 45 14.85 -1.28 -7.70
C ALA A 45 14.36 -0.80 -6.32
N SER A 46 14.84 0.38 -5.89
CA SER A 46 14.40 1.04 -4.66
C SER A 46 12.90 1.37 -4.68
N LEU A 47 12.38 1.87 -5.81
CA LEU A 47 10.95 2.13 -5.99
C LEU A 47 10.12 0.84 -5.96
N ALA A 48 10.58 -0.21 -6.64
CA ALA A 48 9.92 -1.52 -6.61
C ALA A 48 9.83 -2.06 -5.20
N LEU A 49 10.94 -2.04 -4.45
CA LEU A 49 10.96 -2.50 -3.08
C LEU A 49 10.04 -1.68 -2.16
N SER A 50 10.00 -0.35 -2.32
CA SER A 50 9.08 0.51 -1.56
C SER A 50 7.60 0.16 -1.81
N ILE A 51 7.22 -0.05 -3.07
CA ILE A 51 5.85 -0.45 -3.45
C ILE A 51 5.53 -1.86 -2.95
N SER A 52 6.43 -2.83 -3.12
CA SER A 52 6.23 -4.18 -2.59
C SER A 52 6.06 -4.17 -1.08
N CYS A 53 6.87 -3.41 -0.34
CA CYS A 53 6.71 -3.27 1.10
C CYS A 53 5.35 -2.66 1.47
N HIS A 54 4.85 -1.69 0.69
CA HIS A 54 3.52 -1.12 0.90
C HIS A 54 2.41 -2.18 0.73
N GLU A 55 2.45 -2.96 -0.35
CA GLU A 55 1.47 -4.03 -0.61
C GLU A 55 1.51 -5.14 0.45
N SER A 56 2.71 -5.60 0.83
CA SER A 56 2.90 -6.58 1.91
C SER A 56 2.42 -6.04 3.25
N LEU A 57 2.63 -4.74 3.53
CA LEU A 57 2.17 -4.12 4.75
C LEU A 57 0.64 -4.02 4.79
N ASP A 58 -0.02 -3.73 3.66
CA ASP A 58 -1.49 -3.77 3.56
C ASP A 58 -2.07 -5.16 3.83
N ILE A 59 -1.34 -6.21 3.49
CA ILE A 59 -1.69 -7.60 3.82
C ILE A 59 -1.46 -7.88 5.30
N ALA A 60 -0.30 -7.49 5.84
CA ALA A 60 0.06 -7.70 7.25
C ALA A 60 -0.93 -6.98 8.19
N VAL A 61 -1.31 -5.76 7.85
CA VAL A 61 -2.27 -4.95 8.59
C VAL A 61 -3.67 -5.57 8.57
N GLN A 62 -4.13 -6.06 7.42
CA GLN A 62 -5.43 -6.75 7.35
C GLN A 62 -5.41 -8.08 8.12
N ARG A 63 -4.29 -8.80 8.07
CA ARG A 63 -4.07 -10.00 8.88
C ARG A 63 -4.06 -9.69 10.37
N GLN A 64 -3.47 -8.57 10.78
CA GLN A 64 -3.49 -8.10 12.17
C GLN A 64 -4.93 -7.94 12.68
N GLY A 65 -5.79 -7.28 11.89
CA GLY A 65 -7.20 -7.10 12.26
C GLY A 65 -7.96 -8.44 12.42
N TRP A 66 -7.60 -9.46 11.64
CA TRP A 66 -8.13 -10.81 11.83
C TRP A 66 -7.66 -11.41 13.17
N LEU A 67 -6.35 -11.39 13.42
CA LEU A 67 -5.72 -11.96 14.62
C LEU A 67 -6.24 -11.28 15.90
N GLU A 68 -6.50 -9.98 15.86
CA GLU A 68 -7.10 -9.22 16.95
C GLU A 68 -8.53 -9.65 17.26
N LYS A 69 -9.36 -9.77 16.22
CA LYS A 69 -10.74 -10.26 16.36
C LYS A 69 -10.77 -11.67 16.93
N GLU A 70 -9.87 -12.54 16.47
CA GLU A 70 -9.81 -13.93 16.92
C GLU A 70 -9.28 -14.07 18.35
N CYS A 71 -8.24 -13.31 18.71
CA CYS A 71 -7.76 -13.24 20.10
C CYS A 71 -8.87 -12.80 21.05
N ALA A 72 -9.66 -11.78 20.66
CA ALA A 72 -10.79 -11.31 21.45
C ALA A 72 -11.88 -12.39 21.58
N ARG A 73 -12.20 -13.09 20.48
CA ARG A 73 -13.17 -14.20 20.48
C ARG A 73 -12.75 -15.33 21.41
N LEU A 74 -11.52 -15.84 21.26
CA LEU A 74 -11.01 -16.94 22.07
C LEU A 74 -10.90 -16.58 23.55
N LYS A 75 -10.48 -15.35 23.87
CA LYS A 75 -10.47 -14.84 25.24
C LYS A 75 -11.87 -14.82 25.86
N GLY A 76 -12.89 -14.46 25.09
CA GLY A 76 -14.29 -14.47 25.55
C GLY A 76 -14.87 -15.87 25.77
N LEU A 77 -14.28 -16.90 25.17
CA LEU A 77 -14.70 -18.30 25.32
C LEU A 77 -13.93 -19.06 26.41
N GLN A 78 -12.97 -18.42 27.07
CA GLN A 78 -12.08 -19.07 28.04
C GLN A 78 -12.78 -19.42 29.37
N GLU A 79 -14.04 -19.00 29.56
CA GLU A 79 -14.84 -19.35 30.74
C GLU A 79 -16.07 -20.17 30.32
N PRO A 80 -16.24 -21.41 30.84
CA PRO A 80 -15.33 -22.14 31.74
C PRO A 80 -14.01 -22.53 31.06
N TYR A 81 -12.96 -22.78 31.86
CA TYR A 81 -11.62 -23.10 31.34
C TYR A 81 -11.66 -24.34 30.43
N ASP A 82 -11.27 -24.14 29.18
CA ASP A 82 -11.08 -25.18 28.18
C ASP A 82 -9.61 -25.18 27.72
N PRO A 83 -8.84 -26.27 27.94
CA PRO A 83 -7.45 -26.37 27.51
C PRO A 83 -7.24 -26.15 26.00
N GLU A 84 -8.18 -26.57 25.15
CA GLU A 84 -8.08 -26.41 23.70
C GLU A 84 -8.24 -24.94 23.31
N ILE A 85 -9.21 -24.25 23.91
CA ILE A 85 -9.42 -22.81 23.72
C ILE A 85 -8.23 -22.01 24.23
N ALA A 86 -7.68 -22.38 25.38
CA ALA A 86 -6.47 -21.75 25.92
C ALA A 86 -5.27 -21.93 24.97
N SER A 87 -5.06 -23.14 24.46
CA SER A 87 -3.99 -23.43 23.49
C SER A 87 -4.17 -22.62 22.20
N ALA A 88 -5.37 -22.60 21.62
CA ALA A 88 -5.69 -21.81 20.44
C ALA A 88 -5.46 -20.31 20.66
N TYR A 89 -5.84 -19.79 21.83
CA TYR A 89 -5.60 -18.40 22.20
C TYR A 89 -4.10 -18.06 22.26
N HIS A 90 -3.31 -18.93 22.91
CA HIS A 90 -1.86 -18.74 22.99
C HIS A 90 -1.19 -18.76 21.60
N MET A 91 -1.59 -19.70 20.73
CA MET A 91 -1.10 -19.78 19.35
C MET A 91 -1.47 -18.54 18.53
N THR A 92 -2.73 -18.11 18.60
CA THR A 92 -3.21 -16.91 17.89
C THR A 92 -2.49 -15.65 18.38
N ARG A 93 -2.26 -15.54 19.69
CA ARG A 93 -1.50 -14.43 20.28
C ARG A 93 -0.04 -14.43 19.84
N TYR A 94 0.59 -15.60 19.76
CA TYR A 94 1.95 -15.73 19.23
C TYR A 94 2.02 -15.29 17.76
N GLU A 95 1.06 -15.73 16.93
CA GLU A 95 0.96 -15.29 15.54
C GLU A 95 0.74 -13.79 15.41
N LYS A 96 -0.06 -13.19 16.31
CA LYS A 96 -0.28 -11.74 16.39
C LYS A 96 1.04 -11.01 16.64
N THR A 97 1.81 -11.41 17.64
CA THR A 97 3.13 -10.79 17.93
C THR A 97 4.09 -10.94 16.75
N ASN A 98 4.12 -12.12 16.10
CA ASN A 98 4.93 -12.31 14.90
C ASN A 98 4.49 -11.39 13.74
N ASN A 99 3.18 -11.18 13.58
CA ASN A 99 2.64 -10.29 12.57
C ASN A 99 3.03 -8.83 12.82
N GLU A 100 3.01 -8.38 14.07
CA GLU A 100 3.49 -7.05 14.48
C GLU A 100 4.98 -6.86 14.12
N THR A 101 5.82 -7.88 14.40
CA THR A 101 7.23 -7.86 13.99
C THR A 101 7.39 -7.77 12.47
N ILE A 102 6.56 -8.46 11.69
CA ILE A 102 6.58 -8.37 10.23
C ILE A 102 6.22 -6.94 9.78
N CYS A 103 5.18 -6.33 10.36
CA CYS A 103 4.81 -4.94 10.06
C CYS A 103 5.98 -3.98 10.32
N GLU A 104 6.67 -4.11 11.46
CA GLU A 104 7.82 -3.28 11.81
C GLU A 104 8.99 -3.46 10.83
N GLN A 105 9.29 -4.71 10.46
CA GLN A 105 10.33 -5.03 9.47
C GLN A 105 10.01 -4.43 8.10
N LEU A 106 8.77 -4.56 7.63
CA LEU A 106 8.31 -3.99 6.35
C LEU A 106 8.37 -2.47 6.36
N LEU A 107 7.96 -1.82 7.46
CA LEU A 107 8.07 -0.37 7.62
C LEU A 107 9.53 0.10 7.58
N SER A 108 10.42 -0.61 8.26
CA SER A 108 11.86 -0.32 8.25
C SER A 108 12.44 -0.49 6.83
N LEU A 109 12.11 -1.58 6.14
CA LEU A 109 12.58 -1.87 4.80
C LEU A 109 12.06 -0.84 3.79
N LYS A 110 10.77 -0.49 3.87
CA LYS A 110 10.16 0.59 3.08
C LYS A 110 10.90 1.91 3.28
N SER A 111 11.11 2.33 4.53
CA SER A 111 11.85 3.56 4.84
C SER A 111 13.26 3.56 4.25
N HIS A 112 13.96 2.42 4.27
CA HIS A 112 15.27 2.28 3.63
C HIS A 112 15.20 2.39 2.10
N ALA A 113 14.23 1.71 1.48
CA ALA A 113 13.99 1.74 0.04
C ALA A 113 13.60 3.13 -0.48
N GLU A 114 13.02 3.98 0.37
CA GLU A 114 12.59 5.32 -0.03
C GLU A 114 13.72 6.35 -0.03
N LYS A 115 14.77 6.17 0.79
CA LYS A 115 15.87 7.13 0.92
C LYS A 115 16.51 7.51 -0.44
N PRO A 116 16.84 6.57 -1.35
CA PRO A 116 17.46 6.91 -2.64
C PRO A 116 16.53 7.68 -3.58
N ILE A 117 15.22 7.46 -3.46
CA ILE A 117 14.21 8.04 -4.35
C ILE A 117 13.47 9.23 -3.76
N ALA A 118 13.70 9.57 -2.48
CA ALA A 118 12.96 10.60 -1.73
C ALA A 118 12.88 11.97 -2.43
N SER A 119 13.90 12.32 -3.21
CA SER A 119 13.98 13.59 -3.94
C SER A 119 13.37 13.55 -5.35
N LYS A 120 12.96 12.38 -5.83
CA LYS A 120 12.53 12.14 -7.22
C LYS A 120 11.06 12.51 -7.40
N ALA A 121 10.72 13.00 -8.60
CA ALA A 121 9.35 13.39 -8.92
C ALA A 121 8.36 12.22 -8.78
N ILE A 122 8.79 11.04 -9.22
CA ILE A 122 8.02 9.80 -9.11
C ILE A 122 7.72 9.41 -7.65
N PHE A 123 8.68 9.57 -6.74
CA PHE A 123 8.43 9.30 -5.33
C PHE A 123 7.52 10.34 -4.70
N ARG A 124 7.65 11.62 -5.07
CA ARG A 124 6.69 12.64 -4.62
C ARG A 124 5.27 12.32 -5.08
N ALA A 125 5.11 11.89 -6.33
CA ALA A 125 3.83 11.44 -6.86
C ALA A 125 3.25 10.26 -6.05
N LEU A 126 4.07 9.24 -5.78
CA LEU A 126 3.70 8.10 -4.94
C LEU A 126 3.34 8.54 -3.51
N TRP A 127 4.12 9.44 -2.91
CA TRP A 127 3.87 9.98 -1.57
C TRP A 127 2.55 10.74 -1.52
N HIS A 128 2.21 11.52 -2.55
CA HIS A 128 0.90 12.17 -2.64
C HIS A 128 -0.24 11.15 -2.67
N THR A 129 -0.05 10.03 -3.35
CA THR A 129 -1.00 8.92 -3.34
C THR A 129 -1.15 8.31 -1.94
N GLN A 130 -0.04 8.00 -1.28
CA GLN A 130 -0.04 7.21 -0.05
C GLN A 130 -0.26 8.02 1.23
N CYS A 131 0.10 9.31 1.24
CA CYS A 131 0.27 10.09 2.48
C CYS A 131 -0.32 11.51 2.44
N ALA A 132 -0.70 12.05 1.28
CA ALA A 132 -1.43 13.32 1.29
C ALA A 132 -2.81 13.10 1.91
N ASP A 133 -3.25 14.07 2.72
CA ASP A 133 -4.49 14.07 3.49
C ASP A 133 -5.56 13.16 2.88
N ALA A 134 -5.80 12.01 3.53
CA ALA A 134 -6.71 10.96 3.07
C ALA A 134 -8.15 11.46 2.91
N GLN A 135 -8.48 12.66 3.40
CA GLN A 135 -9.74 13.34 3.12
C GLN A 135 -9.80 13.92 1.70
N THR A 136 -8.67 14.31 1.13
CA THR A 136 -8.57 14.93 -0.21
C THR A 136 -8.16 13.96 -1.31
N PHE A 137 -7.46 12.87 -0.98
CA PHE A 137 -6.90 11.96 -1.97
C PHE A 137 -7.37 10.51 -1.81
N THR A 138 -8.41 10.15 -2.55
CA THR A 138 -9.02 8.80 -2.56
C THR A 138 -8.48 7.95 -3.70
N TRP A 139 -7.16 7.73 -3.74
CA TRP A 139 -6.52 6.96 -4.82
C TRP A 139 -7.09 5.55 -4.96
N HIS A 140 -7.32 4.90 -3.83
CA HIS A 140 -7.94 3.58 -3.71
C HIS A 140 -9.43 3.59 -4.08
N LEU A 141 -10.01 4.74 -4.44
CA LEU A 141 -11.37 4.85 -4.98
C LEU A 141 -11.38 5.26 -6.45
N THR A 142 -10.25 5.19 -7.14
CA THR A 142 -10.23 5.35 -8.60
C THR A 142 -11.16 4.31 -9.25
N PRO A 143 -11.93 4.66 -10.29
CA PRO A 143 -12.92 3.76 -10.87
C PRO A 143 -12.37 2.38 -11.24
N TRP A 144 -11.15 2.34 -11.79
CA TRP A 144 -10.49 1.10 -12.17
C TRP A 144 -10.14 0.20 -10.97
N LEU A 145 -9.60 0.77 -9.89
CA LEU A 145 -9.28 0.00 -8.69
C LEU A 145 -10.56 -0.52 -7.99
N VAL A 146 -11.60 0.31 -7.96
CA VAL A 146 -12.92 -0.08 -7.43
C VAL A 146 -13.50 -1.24 -8.25
N GLU A 147 -13.54 -1.12 -9.57
CA GLU A 147 -14.02 -2.18 -10.47
C GLU A 147 -13.22 -3.46 -10.30
N ARG A 148 -11.89 -3.37 -10.24
CA ARG A 148 -11.04 -4.53 -9.97
C ARG A 148 -11.38 -5.21 -8.65
N CYS A 149 -11.60 -4.43 -7.58
CA CYS A 149 -12.01 -4.96 -6.30
C CYS A 149 -13.38 -5.67 -6.39
N VAL A 150 -14.35 -5.08 -7.10
CA VAL A 150 -15.68 -5.69 -7.35
C VAL A 150 -15.56 -7.01 -8.12
N LEU A 151 -14.83 -7.02 -9.24
CA LEU A 151 -14.63 -8.21 -10.09
C LEU A 151 -13.91 -9.33 -9.35
N SER A 152 -13.05 -9.00 -8.39
CA SER A 152 -12.37 -9.97 -7.53
C SER A 152 -13.26 -10.48 -6.38
N GLY A 153 -14.55 -10.14 -6.37
CA GLY A 153 -15.47 -10.48 -5.27
C GLY A 153 -15.19 -9.72 -3.97
N GLY A 154 -14.47 -8.60 -4.05
CA GLY A 154 -14.02 -7.80 -2.91
C GLY A 154 -15.09 -6.87 -2.33
N CYS A 155 -14.66 -6.07 -1.34
CA CYS A 155 -15.56 -5.28 -0.50
C CYS A 155 -16.22 -4.10 -1.21
N CYS A 156 -15.66 -3.61 -2.32
CA CYS A 156 -16.21 -2.47 -3.06
C CYS A 156 -17.57 -2.74 -3.72
N GLY A 157 -17.91 -4.01 -3.97
CA GLY A 157 -19.23 -4.41 -4.46
C GLY A 157 -20.24 -4.68 -3.34
N ARG A 158 -19.93 -4.30 -2.10
CA ARG A 158 -20.70 -4.65 -0.90
C ARG A 158 -20.97 -3.43 -0.02
N SER A 159 -21.97 -3.57 0.85
CA SER A 159 -22.31 -2.59 1.89
C SER A 159 -21.36 -2.59 3.11
N CYS A 160 -20.34 -3.46 3.16
CA CYS A 160 -19.44 -3.52 4.31
C CYS A 160 -18.43 -2.36 4.34
N GLU A 161 -18.21 -1.68 3.22
CA GLU A 161 -17.38 -0.46 3.11
C GLU A 161 -15.95 -0.59 3.67
N CYS A 162 -15.40 -1.80 3.79
CA CYS A 162 -14.07 -2.00 4.37
C CYS A 162 -12.94 -1.28 3.59
N CYS A 163 -13.17 -0.87 2.34
CA CYS A 163 -12.19 -0.16 1.53
C CYS A 163 -12.14 1.35 1.80
N THR A 164 -13.17 1.94 2.41
CA THR A 164 -13.21 3.39 2.70
C THR A 164 -12.77 3.72 4.14
N ARG A 165 -12.70 2.70 5.00
CA ARG A 165 -12.30 2.81 6.41
C ARG A 165 -10.79 2.78 6.57
N ALA A 166 -10.30 3.42 7.64
CA ALA A 166 -8.92 3.23 8.07
C ALA A 166 -8.67 1.75 8.41
N ARG A 167 -7.51 1.22 8.02
CA ARG A 167 -7.23 -0.22 8.11
C ARG A 167 -6.64 -0.66 9.45
N CYS A 168 -6.00 0.24 10.18
CA CYS A 168 -5.50 -0.03 11.53
C CYS A 168 -5.24 1.26 12.29
N ASP A 169 -5.11 1.12 13.61
CA ASP A 169 -4.72 2.21 14.50
C ASP A 169 -3.21 2.34 14.69
N LEU A 170 -2.38 1.57 13.95
CA LEU A 170 -0.92 1.71 14.01
C LEU A 170 -0.55 3.15 13.62
N PRO A 171 0.12 3.94 14.47
CA PRO A 171 0.34 5.37 14.20
C PRO A 171 1.01 5.66 12.85
N ALA A 172 1.95 4.81 12.42
CA ALA A 172 2.65 4.93 11.14
C ALA A 172 1.77 4.59 9.91
N TRP A 173 0.61 3.96 10.12
CA TRP A 173 -0.33 3.48 9.10
C TRP A 173 -1.79 3.88 9.41
N ALA A 174 -2.00 4.79 10.37
CA ALA A 174 -3.32 5.10 10.93
C ALA A 174 -4.27 5.70 9.89
N ASN A 175 -3.70 6.31 8.84
CA ASN A 175 -4.44 6.89 7.73
C ASN A 175 -4.44 6.01 6.48
N ALA A 176 -3.88 4.80 6.56
CA ALA A 176 -3.84 3.92 5.41
C ALA A 176 -5.24 3.45 5.05
N ARG A 177 -5.58 3.70 3.79
CA ARG A 177 -6.78 3.24 3.11
C ARG A 177 -6.33 2.53 1.85
N GLY A 178 -7.07 1.52 1.45
CA GLY A 178 -6.68 0.67 0.31
C GLY A 178 -7.83 -0.24 -0.08
N HIS A 179 -7.55 -1.26 -0.88
CA HIS A 179 -8.53 -2.33 -1.16
C HIS A 179 -8.32 -3.56 -0.28
N CYS A 180 -9.37 -4.37 -0.19
CA CYS A 180 -9.31 -5.65 0.53
C CYS A 180 -8.25 -6.55 -0.13
N THR A 181 -7.33 -7.06 0.68
CA THR A 181 -6.34 -8.05 0.26
C THR A 181 -6.85 -9.46 0.60
N PRO A 182 -6.14 -10.55 0.25
CA PRO A 182 -6.51 -11.89 0.69
C PRO A 182 -6.61 -12.04 2.21
N ALA A 183 -5.96 -11.16 2.98
CA ALA A 183 -6.02 -11.14 4.45
C ALA A 183 -7.22 -10.36 5.02
N CYS A 184 -8.10 -9.79 4.18
CA CYS A 184 -9.25 -9.04 4.66
C CYS A 184 -10.20 -9.95 5.47
N PRO A 185 -10.48 -9.65 6.76
CA PRO A 185 -11.36 -10.48 7.58
C PRO A 185 -12.77 -10.62 6.99
N CYS A 186 -13.33 -9.51 6.49
CA CYS A 186 -14.66 -9.51 5.86
C CYS A 186 -14.73 -10.36 4.59
N CYS A 187 -13.71 -10.31 3.72
CA CYS A 187 -13.66 -11.19 2.55
C CYS A 187 -13.45 -12.65 2.96
N GLY A 188 -12.55 -12.89 3.92
CA GLY A 188 -12.25 -14.24 4.39
C GLY A 188 -13.48 -14.95 4.95
N GLU A 189 -14.19 -14.29 5.86
CA GLU A 189 -15.45 -14.82 6.44
C GLU A 189 -16.49 -15.14 5.37
N ARG A 190 -16.65 -14.23 4.39
CA ARG A 190 -17.60 -14.45 3.28
C ARG A 190 -17.22 -15.64 2.40
N ASN A 191 -15.93 -15.86 2.22
CA ASN A 191 -15.40 -16.97 1.44
C ASN A 191 -15.23 -18.26 2.27
N GLY A 192 -15.71 -18.28 3.52
CA GLY A 192 -15.61 -19.45 4.40
C GLY A 192 -14.21 -19.75 4.91
N LEU A 193 -13.29 -18.78 4.86
CA LEU A 193 -11.96 -18.93 5.47
C LEU A 193 -12.10 -18.99 6.99
N GLN A 194 -11.54 -20.05 7.58
CA GLN A 194 -11.58 -20.30 9.02
C GLN A 194 -10.37 -19.73 9.79
N GLY A 195 -9.46 -19.07 9.09
CA GLY A 195 -8.18 -18.61 9.63
C GLY A 195 -7.61 -17.42 8.86
N PRO A 196 -6.57 -16.77 9.40
CA PRO A 196 -5.83 -15.77 8.67
C PRO A 196 -5.02 -16.48 7.57
N ILE A 197 -4.69 -15.74 6.51
CA ILE A 197 -3.71 -16.27 5.56
C ILE A 197 -2.36 -16.46 6.29
N SER A 198 -1.69 -17.57 6.03
CA SER A 198 -0.38 -17.88 6.62
C SER A 198 0.77 -17.16 5.92
N VAL A 199 0.56 -16.72 4.68
CA VAL A 199 1.58 -16.09 3.84
C VAL A 199 1.20 -14.63 3.59
N ILE A 200 1.99 -13.70 4.14
CA ILE A 200 1.79 -12.24 4.03
C ILE A 200 2.40 -11.72 2.71
N ALA A 201 1.94 -12.28 1.59
CA ALA A 201 2.30 -11.85 0.23
C ALA A 201 3.71 -12.30 -0.28
N PRO A 202 3.94 -12.17 -1.61
CA PRO A 202 5.04 -12.80 -2.32
C PRO A 202 6.38 -12.12 -1.99
N ASP A 203 7.47 -12.71 -2.50
CA ASP A 203 8.82 -12.15 -2.44
C ASP A 203 8.76 -10.61 -2.59
N PRO A 204 9.24 -9.82 -1.59
CA PRO A 204 9.23 -8.35 -1.67
C PRO A 204 9.99 -7.81 -2.88
N ASN A 205 10.71 -8.67 -3.60
CA ASN A 205 11.37 -8.35 -4.87
C ASN A 205 10.50 -8.58 -6.12
N GLN A 206 9.26 -9.07 -6.00
CA GLN A 206 8.37 -9.37 -7.13
C GLN A 206 7.02 -8.67 -7.02
N LEU A 207 6.87 -7.59 -7.77
CA LEU A 207 5.57 -6.97 -8.00
C LEU A 207 4.76 -7.77 -9.02
N PRO A 208 3.43 -7.88 -8.87
CA PRO A 208 2.58 -8.56 -9.84
C PRO A 208 2.32 -7.72 -11.11
N PHE A 209 3.02 -6.59 -11.27
CA PHE A 209 2.93 -5.69 -12.41
C PHE A 209 4.28 -5.04 -12.67
N SER A 210 4.47 -4.56 -13.89
CA SER A 210 5.66 -3.82 -14.30
C SER A 210 5.57 -2.35 -13.87
N LEU A 211 6.64 -1.84 -13.27
CA LEU A 211 6.79 -0.39 -13.04
C LEU A 211 7.11 0.40 -14.31
N ARG A 212 7.45 -0.31 -15.39
CA ARG A 212 7.78 0.24 -16.71
C ARG A 212 6.94 -0.51 -17.75
N PRO A 213 5.60 -0.35 -17.71
CA PRO A 213 4.72 -1.10 -18.57
C PRO A 213 4.90 -0.69 -20.02
N ASP A 214 4.96 -1.67 -20.93
CA ASP A 214 4.79 -1.39 -22.35
C ASP A 214 3.34 -1.00 -22.64
N ARG A 215 3.06 -0.38 -23.80
CA ARG A 215 1.71 0.10 -24.14
C ARG A 215 0.65 -1.00 -24.24
N SER A 216 1.05 -2.27 -24.40
CA SER A 216 0.14 -3.41 -24.45
C SER A 216 -0.20 -3.97 -23.08
N ASP A 217 0.66 -3.78 -22.07
CA ASP A 217 0.41 -4.16 -20.68
C ASP A 217 -0.53 -3.17 -19.95
N ARG A 218 -1.81 -3.24 -20.32
CA ARG A 218 -2.86 -2.38 -19.75
C ARG A 218 -3.00 -2.53 -18.24
N PHE A 219 -2.76 -3.72 -17.70
CA PHE A 219 -2.88 -3.95 -16.26
C PHE A 219 -1.85 -3.18 -15.47
N SER A 220 -0.57 -3.31 -15.86
CA SER A 220 0.51 -2.59 -15.19
C SER A 220 0.43 -1.09 -15.41
N TRP A 221 -0.05 -0.63 -16.58
CA TRP A 221 -0.36 0.78 -16.81
C TRP A 221 -1.38 1.32 -15.82
N ASN A 222 -2.52 0.64 -15.68
CA ASN A 222 -3.57 1.11 -14.77
C ASN A 222 -3.13 1.04 -13.30
N MET A 223 -2.31 0.04 -12.92
CA MET A 223 -1.68 0.02 -11.60
C MET A 223 -0.76 1.21 -11.37
N MET A 224 0.12 1.51 -12.33
CA MET A 224 1.04 2.64 -12.21
C MET A 224 0.33 3.98 -12.18
N ASP A 225 -0.73 4.16 -12.96
CA ASP A 225 -1.53 5.39 -12.91
C ASP A 225 -2.25 5.56 -11.57
N ALA A 226 -2.76 4.46 -11.00
CA ALA A 226 -3.44 4.49 -9.71
C ALA A 226 -2.49 4.70 -8.52
N LEU A 227 -1.30 4.08 -8.55
CA LEU A 227 -0.30 4.16 -7.47
C LEU A 227 0.57 5.41 -7.56
N VAL A 228 1.03 5.75 -8.76
CA VAL A 228 1.99 6.82 -9.00
C VAL A 228 1.30 7.87 -9.85
N TRP A 229 0.52 8.69 -9.16
CA TRP A 229 -0.41 9.59 -9.80
C TRP A 229 0.29 10.59 -10.73
N GLY A 230 -0.11 10.59 -12.00
CA GLY A 230 0.45 11.47 -13.02
C GLY A 230 1.57 10.86 -13.86
N ILE A 231 1.62 9.53 -13.97
CA ILE A 231 2.41 8.83 -15.00
C ILE A 231 1.51 8.21 -16.09
N GLY A 232 0.19 8.05 -15.89
CA GLY A 232 -0.74 7.57 -16.91
C GLY A 232 -1.13 8.60 -17.98
N ASP A 233 -1.35 8.15 -19.21
CA ASP A 233 -1.93 8.94 -20.29
C ASP A 233 -3.42 9.19 -20.06
N CYS A 234 -3.83 10.45 -20.26
CA CYS A 234 -5.20 10.78 -20.63
C CYS A 234 -5.29 10.72 -22.15
#